data_AF-J0YM26-F1
#
_entry.id   AF-J0YM26-F1
#
_cell.length_a   1.000
_cell.length_b   1.000
_cell.length_c   1.000
_cell.angle_alpha   90.00
_cell.angle_beta   90.00
_cell.angle_gamma   90.00
#
_symmetry.space_group_name_H-M   'P 1'
#
loop_
_entity.id
_entity.type
_entity.pdbx_description
1 polymer ?
#
loop_
_entity_poly.entity_id
_entity_poly.type
_entity_poly.pdbx_seq_one_letter_code
_entity_poly.pdbx_strand_id
1 'polypeptide(L)'
;MIDSEGDFVTLADKFGHVVVEAQHSELELTHIAHRIWQHCVSVVFNLEGLGIEQQMRAMGVFLGALFDVKRDYWYLMLVVVDEAQLFTPAAAGEVSNEADKISFSAMANFMC
;
A
#
# COMPACT_ATOMS: atom_id res chain seq x y z
N MET A 1 6.60 3.14 1.23
CA MET A 1 6.29 4.23 0.29
C MET A 1 5.39 3.63 -0.78
N ILE A 2 4.25 4.24 -1.03
CA ILE A 2 3.32 3.82 -2.09
C ILE A 2 3.63 4.68 -3.30
N ASP A 3 3.96 4.06 -4.43
CA ASP A 3 4.50 4.72 -5.62
C ASP A 3 3.62 4.44 -6.84
N SER A 4 2.80 5.42 -7.23
CA SER A 4 1.88 5.30 -8.36
C SER A 4 2.56 5.54 -9.70
N GLU A 5 3.53 6.45 -9.74
CA GLU A 5 4.18 6.91 -10.97
C GLU A 5 5.60 6.34 -11.17
N GLY A 6 6.19 5.69 -10.17
CA GLY A 6 7.51 5.05 -10.24
C GLY A 6 8.67 5.96 -9.78
N ASP A 7 8.37 7.14 -9.26
CA ASP A 7 9.37 8.14 -8.86
C ASP A 7 10.17 7.71 -7.61
N PHE A 8 9.54 6.95 -6.70
CA PHE A 8 10.17 6.50 -5.46
C PHE A 8 11.11 5.30 -5.65
N VAL A 9 11.02 4.57 -6.76
CA VAL A 9 11.98 3.51 -7.10
C VAL A 9 13.43 4.03 -7.08
N THR A 10 13.65 5.26 -7.56
CA THR A 10 14.99 5.89 -7.54
C THR A 10 15.49 6.18 -6.11
N LEU A 11 14.58 6.44 -5.16
CA LEU A 11 14.91 6.58 -3.75
C LEU A 11 15.24 5.23 -3.12
N ALA A 12 14.61 4.15 -3.59
CA ALA A 12 14.86 2.80 -3.09
C ALA A 12 16.34 2.41 -3.25
N ASP A 13 16.91 2.66 -4.43
CA ASP A 13 18.32 2.40 -4.72
C ASP A 13 19.26 3.21 -3.81
N LYS A 14 18.91 4.47 -3.54
CA LYS A 14 19.74 5.37 -2.74
C LYS A 14 19.73 5.05 -1.24
N PHE A 15 18.58 4.61 -0.71
CA PHE A 15 18.37 4.41 0.73
C PHE A 15 18.23 2.93 1.13
N GLY A 16 18.38 2.00 0.18
CA GLY A 16 18.31 0.56 0.42
C GLY A 16 16.90 0.07 0.74
N HIS A 17 15.88 0.69 0.16
CA HIS A 17 14.51 0.18 0.27
C HIS A 17 14.31 -0.98 -0.70
N VAL A 18 13.54 -1.98 -0.27
CA VAL A 18 13.16 -3.09 -1.15
C VAL A 18 12.00 -2.62 -2.03
N VAL A 19 12.12 -2.80 -3.34
CA VAL A 19 11.02 -2.56 -4.28
C VAL A 19 10.14 -3.80 -4.32
N VAL A 20 8.83 -3.60 -4.16
CA VAL A 20 7.81 -4.64 -4.27
C VAL A 20 6.86 -4.23 -5.38
N GLU A 21 6.81 -5.02 -6.44
CA GLU A 21 5.89 -4.81 -7.55
C GLU A 21 4.46 -5.18 -7.15
N ALA A 22 3.48 -4.36 -7.51
CA ALA A 22 2.08 -4.66 -7.21
C ALA A 22 1.45 -5.68 -8.17
N GLN A 23 2.18 -6.08 -9.23
CA GLN A 23 1.78 -7.06 -10.24
C GLN A 23 1.90 -8.51 -9.72
N HIS A 24 1.35 -8.75 -8.54
CA HIS A 24 1.30 -10.06 -7.88
C HIS A 24 -0.15 -10.43 -7.56
N SER A 25 -0.39 -11.71 -7.28
CA SER A 25 -1.68 -12.15 -6.75
C SER A 25 -1.92 -11.57 -5.36
N GLU A 26 -3.19 -11.42 -4.96
CA GLU A 26 -3.54 -10.89 -3.62
C GLU A 26 -2.89 -11.70 -2.50
N LEU A 27 -2.84 -13.03 -2.64
CA LEU A 27 -2.21 -13.94 -1.67
C LEU A 27 -0.70 -13.71 -1.54
N GLU A 28 -0.01 -13.47 -2.66
CA GLU A 28 1.42 -13.12 -2.65
C GLU A 28 1.65 -11.78 -1.97
N LEU A 29 0.83 -10.76 -2.29
CA LEU A 29 0.91 -9.43 -1.66
C LEU A 29 0.73 -9.52 -0.14
N THR A 30 -0.24 -10.30 0.33
CA THR A 30 -0.46 -10.54 1.77
C THR A 30 0.77 -11.19 2.43
N HIS A 31 1.35 -12.22 1.82
CA HIS A 31 2.54 -12.87 2.36
C HIS A 31 3.76 -11.95 2.37
N ILE A 32 3.94 -11.13 1.33
CA ILE A 32 5.01 -10.15 1.25
C ILE A 32 4.83 -9.10 2.37
N ALA A 33 3.63 -8.55 2.53
CA ALA A 33 3.31 -7.56 3.56
C ALA A 33 3.62 -8.07 4.98
N HIS A 34 3.21 -9.30 5.31
CA HIS A 34 3.52 -9.90 6.60
C HIS A 34 5.03 -10.04 6.85
N ARG A 35 5.82 -10.45 5.84
CA ARG A 35 7.28 -10.55 5.97
C ARG A 35 7.93 -9.19 6.17
N ILE A 36 7.50 -8.19 5.43
CA ILE A 36 8.02 -6.82 5.53
C ILE A 36 7.84 -6.30 6.95
N TRP A 37 6.65 -6.50 7.52
CA TRP A 37 6.36 -6.09 8.88
C TRP A 37 7.18 -6.86 9.91
N GLN A 38 7.22 -8.18 9.82
CA GLN A 38 7.98 -9.04 10.76
C GLN A 38 9.48 -8.70 10.81
N HIS A 39 10.03 -8.21 9.70
CA HIS A 39 11.44 -7.88 9.57
C HIS A 39 11.73 -6.37 9.60
N CYS A 40 10.72 -5.52 9.78
CA CYS A 40 10.83 -4.06 9.77
C CYS A 40 11.58 -3.51 8.56
N VAL A 41 11.30 -4.06 7.37
CA VAL A 41 11.99 -3.67 6.13
C VAL A 41 11.35 -2.42 5.54
N SER A 42 12.16 -1.44 5.15
CA SER A 42 11.67 -0.28 4.41
C SER A 42 11.43 -0.65 2.94
N VAL A 43 10.25 -0.30 2.43
CA VAL A 43 9.76 -0.78 1.13
C VAL A 43 9.20 0.36 0.29
N VAL A 44 9.45 0.28 -1.01
CA VAL A 44 8.70 0.99 -2.05
C VAL A 44 7.75 -0.01 -2.69
N PHE A 45 6.45 0.26 -2.60
CA PHE A 45 5.40 -0.53 -3.21
C PHE A 45 5.03 0.11 -4.55
N ASN A 46 5.55 -0.47 -5.63
CA ASN A 46 5.44 0.07 -6.98
C ASN A 46 4.12 -0.37 -7.63
N LEU A 47 3.27 0.59 -7.94
CA LEU A 47 1.97 0.40 -8.58
C LEU A 47 2.02 0.72 -10.09
N GLU A 48 3.19 1.09 -10.61
CA GLU A 48 3.37 1.45 -12.01
C GLU A 48 2.94 0.28 -12.94
N GLY A 49 2.33 0.63 -14.06
CA GLY A 49 1.85 -0.33 -15.06
C GLY A 49 0.51 -1.01 -14.73
N LEU A 50 -0.06 -0.76 -13.54
CA LEU A 50 -1.43 -1.16 -13.21
C LEU A 50 -2.44 -0.07 -13.55
N GLY A 51 -3.64 -0.47 -13.97
CA GLY A 51 -4.78 0.45 -14.05
C GLY A 51 -5.30 0.84 -12.66
N ILE A 52 -5.93 2.02 -12.54
CA ILE A 52 -6.35 2.62 -11.27
C ILE A 52 -7.10 1.64 -10.36
N GLU A 53 -8.10 0.91 -10.88
CA GLU A 53 -8.86 -0.05 -10.05
C GLU A 53 -7.98 -1.17 -9.46
N GLN A 54 -7.00 -1.65 -10.24
CA GLN A 54 -6.08 -2.69 -9.80
C GLN A 54 -5.05 -2.12 -8.82
N GLN A 55 -4.65 -0.85 -8.98
CA GLN A 55 -3.81 -0.16 -8.01
C GLN A 55 -4.51 -0.06 -6.65
N MET A 56 -5.77 0.38 -6.62
CA MET A 56 -6.58 0.44 -5.39
C MET A 56 -6.65 -0.94 -4.73
N ARG A 57 -7.02 -1.98 -5.50
CA ARG A 57 -7.12 -3.35 -4.98
C ARG A 57 -5.80 -3.84 -4.39
N ALA A 58 -4.70 -3.74 -5.13
CA ALA A 58 -3.38 -4.21 -4.68
C ALA A 58 -2.92 -3.47 -3.42
N MET A 59 -3.10 -2.15 -3.39
CA MET A 59 -2.79 -1.32 -2.24
C MET A 59 -3.64 -1.67 -1.02
N GLY A 60 -4.96 -1.82 -1.18
CA GLY A 60 -5.85 -2.21 -0.08
C GLY A 60 -5.50 -3.56 0.52
N VAL A 61 -5.20 -4.57 -0.32
CA VAL A 61 -4.73 -5.89 0.13
C VAL A 61 -3.39 -5.79 0.87
N PHE A 62 -2.43 -5.08 0.28
CA PHE A 62 -1.09 -4.96 0.84
C PHE A 62 -1.09 -4.22 2.18
N LEU A 63 -1.73 -3.06 2.25
CA LEU A 63 -1.87 -2.27 3.48
C LEU A 63 -2.71 -3.01 4.53
N GLY A 64 -3.81 -3.64 4.15
CA GLY A 64 -4.63 -4.43 5.08
C GLY A 64 -3.82 -5.55 5.73
N ALA A 65 -3.06 -6.32 4.94
CA ALA A 65 -2.17 -7.37 5.44
C ALA A 65 -0.99 -6.83 6.28
N LEU A 66 -0.52 -5.63 5.95
CA LEU A 66 0.53 -4.94 6.70
C LEU A 66 0.08 -4.65 8.15
N PHE A 67 -1.18 -4.26 8.35
CA PHE A 67 -1.75 -3.93 9.67
C PHE A 67 -2.35 -5.11 10.43
N ASP A 68 -2.68 -6.21 9.75
CA ASP A 68 -3.16 -7.44 10.38
C ASP A 68 -2.01 -8.25 11.00
N VAL A 69 -1.34 -7.64 11.98
CA VAL A 69 -0.20 -8.23 12.67
C VAL A 69 -0.40 -8.20 14.18
N LYS A 70 0.09 -9.25 14.86
CA LYS A 70 0.01 -9.37 16.32
C LYS A 70 0.63 -8.14 16.99
N ARG A 71 0.01 -7.71 18.08
CA ARG A 71 0.39 -6.53 18.87
C ARG A 71 1.86 -6.52 19.29
N ASP A 72 2.46 -7.69 19.52
CA ASP A 72 3.87 -7.83 19.89
C ASP A 72 4.84 -7.31 18.83
N TYR A 73 4.37 -7.13 17.59
CA TYR A 73 5.16 -6.61 16.47
C TYR A 73 4.76 -5.18 16.08
N TRP A 74 3.99 -4.45 16.89
CA TRP A 74 3.63 -3.08 16.54
C TRP A 74 4.84 -2.15 16.66
N TYR A 75 5.32 -1.66 15.52
CA TYR A 75 6.42 -0.69 15.42
C TYR A 75 5.92 0.62 14.81
N LEU A 76 6.60 1.71 15.10
CA LEU A 76 6.36 2.97 14.41
C LEU A 76 6.72 2.81 12.93
N MET A 77 5.79 3.16 12.05
CA MET A 77 5.99 3.17 10.61
C MET A 77 5.61 4.53 10.03
N LEU A 78 6.44 5.04 9.11
CA LEU A 78 6.10 6.17 8.26
C LEU A 78 5.61 5.64 6.92
N VAL A 79 4.38 5.97 6.55
CA VAL A 79 3.84 5.69 5.21
C VAL A 79 3.75 7.00 4.43
N VAL A 80 4.46 7.01 3.30
CA VAL A 80 4.45 8.09 2.31
C VAL A 80 3.66 7.57 1.11
N VAL A 81 2.69 8.35 0.66
CA VAL A 81 1.80 8.00 -0.45
C VAL A 81 2.00 9.04 -1.54
N ASP A 82 2.42 8.58 -2.71
CA ASP A 82 2.43 9.38 -3.94
C ASP A 82 0.99 9.67 -4.40
N GLU A 83 0.77 10.81 -5.06
CA GLU A 83 -0.54 11.23 -5.59
C GLU A 83 -1.72 10.97 -4.63
N ALA A 84 -1.56 11.35 -3.35
CA ALA A 84 -2.50 11.02 -2.28
C ALA A 84 -3.97 11.38 -2.60
N GLN A 85 -4.20 12.40 -3.44
CA GLN A 85 -5.51 12.79 -3.95
C GLN A 85 -6.26 11.66 -4.69
N LEU A 86 -5.56 10.76 -5.38
CA LEU A 86 -6.18 9.61 -6.07
C LEU A 86 -6.91 8.68 -5.10
N PHE A 87 -6.56 8.76 -3.83
CA PHE A 87 -7.10 7.95 -2.75
C PHE A 87 -8.05 8.74 -1.84
N THR A 88 -8.30 10.01 -2.14
CA THR A 88 -9.25 10.83 -1.39
C THR A 88 -10.68 10.53 -1.85
N PRO A 89 -11.66 10.42 -0.94
CA PRO A 89 -13.06 10.26 -1.33
C PRO A 89 -13.51 11.46 -2.16
N ALA A 90 -13.81 11.24 -3.44
CA ALA A 90 -14.43 12.28 -4.26
C ALA A 90 -15.81 12.61 -3.67
N ALA A 91 -16.00 13.85 -3.24
CA ALA A 91 -17.27 14.34 -2.74
C ALA A 91 -18.27 14.55 -3.90
N ALA A 92 -18.54 13.53 -4.71
CA ALA A 92 -19.52 13.59 -5.79
C ALA A 92 -19.93 12.18 -6.27
N GLY A 93 -20.92 11.60 -5.60
CA GLY A 93 -22.10 11.03 -6.28
C GLY A 93 -22.00 9.83 -7.22
N GLU A 94 -20.84 9.23 -7.51
CA GLU A 94 -20.76 8.04 -8.37
C GLU A 94 -20.01 6.89 -7.70
N VAL A 95 -20.74 5.79 -7.52
CA VAL A 95 -20.34 4.42 -7.14
C VAL A 95 -18.96 4.28 -6.49
N SER A 96 -18.95 4.29 -5.15
CA SER A 96 -17.85 3.72 -4.36
C SER A 96 -17.67 2.26 -4.77
N ASN A 97 -16.59 1.97 -5.50
CA ASN A 97 -16.24 0.61 -5.88
C ASN A 97 -15.73 -0.13 -4.64
N GLU A 98 -15.87 -1.44 -4.58
CA GLU A 98 -15.47 -2.24 -3.40
C GLU A 98 -13.96 -2.09 -3.13
N ALA A 99 -13.16 -1.88 -4.18
CA ALA A 99 -11.73 -1.57 -4.09
C ALA A 99 -11.46 -0.24 -3.35
N ASP A 100 -12.30 0.78 -3.54
CA ASP A 100 -12.17 2.07 -2.85
C ASP A 100 -12.48 1.90 -1.36
N LYS A 101 -13.50 1.09 -1.02
CA LYS A 101 -13.84 0.81 0.38
C LYS A 101 -12.74 0.02 1.08
N ILE A 102 -12.17 -0.99 0.42
CA ILE A 102 -11.09 -1.81 1.00
C ILE A 102 -9.85 -0.94 1.22
N SER A 103 -9.46 -0.14 0.21
CA SER A 103 -8.32 0.79 0.31
C SER A 103 -8.54 1.84 1.39
N PHE A 104 -9.73 2.45 1.42
CA PHE A 104 -10.08 3.47 2.39
C PHE A 104 -10.21 2.91 3.80
N SER A 105 -10.77 1.70 3.98
CA SER A 105 -10.81 1.04 5.29
C SER A 105 -9.40 0.70 5.79
N ALA A 106 -8.49 0.28 4.89
CA ALA A 106 -7.10 0.06 5.24
C ALA A 106 -6.40 1.36 5.63
N MET A 107 -6.65 2.46 4.89
CA MET A 107 -6.16 3.80 5.21
C MET A 107 -6.74 4.37 6.52
N ALA A 108 -8.03 4.15 6.79
CA ALA A 108 -8.68 4.60 8.02
C ALA A 108 -8.12 3.89 9.26
N ASN A 109 -7.68 2.64 9.12
CA ASN A 109 -6.99 1.89 10.18
C ASN A 109 -5.63 2.49 10.57
N PHE A 110 -5.04 3.40 9.77
CA PHE A 110 -3.85 4.16 10.19
C PHE A 110 -4.13 5.16 11.31
N MET A 111 -5.38 5.56 11.51
CA MET A 111 -5.75 6.69 12.36
C MET A 111 -6.29 6.28 13.73
N CYS A 112 -6.26 4.98 14.09
CA CYS A 112 -6.79 4.45 15.35
C CYS A 112 -5.73 3.71 16.19
#